data_AF-A0A257MTC6-F1
#
_entry.id   AF-A0A257MTC6-F1
#
_cell.length_a   1.000
_cell.length_b   1.000
_cell.length_c   1.000
_cell.angle_alpha   90.00
_cell.angle_beta   90.00
_cell.angle_gamma   90.00
#
_symmetry.space_group_name_H-M   'P 1'
#
loop_
_entity.id
_entity.type
_entity.pdbx_description
1 polymer ?
#
loop_
_entity_poly.entity_id
_entity_poly.type
_entity_poly.pdbx_seq_one_letter_code
_entity_poly.pdbx_strand_id
1 'polypeptide(L)' 'MKIPCSVNVLKRTQITLTGLLQGIGFRPYVYRLATAHQLAGWVANDRDRV' A
#
# COMPACT_ATOMS: atom_id res chain seq x y z
N MET A 1 9.79 -18.95 32.94
CA MET A 1 9.87 -19.14 31.47
C MET A 1 8.87 -18.17 30.84
N LYS A 2 9.31 -17.08 30.18
CA LYS A 2 8.42 -16.11 29.51
C LYS A 2 8.43 -16.40 28.02
N ILE A 3 7.30 -16.81 27.47
CA ILE A 3 7.10 -16.94 26.02
C ILE A 3 7.08 -15.50 25.47
N PRO A 4 7.92 -15.13 24.49
CA PRO A 4 7.79 -13.82 23.85
C PRO A 4 6.47 -13.82 23.07
N CYS A 5 5.50 -13.05 23.57
CA CYS A 5 4.31 -12.72 22.81
C CYS A 5 4.76 -11.86 21.63
N SER A 6 4.68 -12.40 20.41
CA SER A 6 5.04 -11.65 19.21
C SER A 6 4.04 -10.52 19.03
N VAL A 7 4.43 -9.32 19.48
CA VAL A 7 3.63 -8.11 19.28
C VAL A 7 3.68 -7.76 17.81
N ASN A 8 2.58 -7.98 17.09
CA ASN A 8 2.47 -7.56 15.71
C ASN A 8 2.28 -6.04 15.69
N VAL A 9 3.38 -5.30 15.52
CA VAL A 9 3.32 -3.83 15.48
C VAL A 9 2.72 -3.40 14.14
N LEU A 10 1.60 -2.68 14.19
CA LEU A 10 1.04 -2.07 12.99
C LEU A 10 2.05 -1.10 12.38
N LYS A 11 2.44 -1.35 11.14
CA LYS A 11 3.36 -0.50 10.38
C LYS A 11 2.61 0.25 9.29
N ARG A 12 2.77 1.56 9.24
CA ARG A 12 2.34 2.41 8.12
C ARG A 12 3.55 2.78 7.27
N THR A 13 3.41 2.77 5.96
CA THR A 13 4.47 3.16 5.03
C THR A 13 3.87 3.99 3.91
N GLN A 14 4.56 5.06 3.52
CA GLN A 14 4.24 5.85 2.34
C GLN A 14 5.21 5.43 1.23
N ILE A 15 4.66 5.05 0.09
CA ILE A 15 5.43 4.67 -1.10
C ILE A 15 5.13 5.72 -2.16
N THR A 16 6.14 6.05 -2.95
CA THR A 16 6.01 7.02 -4.03
C THR A 16 6.63 6.42 -5.28
N LEU A 17 5.82 6.29 -6.32
CA LEU A 17 6.18 5.77 -7.62
C LEU A 17 6.16 6.93 -8.61
N THR A 18 7.22 7.06 -9.40
CA THR A 18 7.35 8.11 -10.42
C THR A 18 7.39 7.48 -11.81
N GLY A 19 6.92 8.23 -12.81
CA GLY A 19 6.96 7.81 -14.21
C GLY A 19 5.59 7.83 -14.89
N LEU A 20 5.48 7.12 -16.02
CA LEU A 20 4.25 7.07 -16.82
C LEU A 20 3.20 6.16 -16.16
N LEU A 21 2.53 6.67 -15.14
CA LEU A 21 1.55 5.93 -14.31
C LEU A 21 0.10 6.33 -14.58
N GLN A 22 -0.15 7.04 -15.68
CA GLN A 22 -1.48 7.44 -16.14
C GLN A 22 -2.08 6.43 -17.12
N GLY A 23 -3.40 6.22 -17.06
CA GLY A 23 -4.12 5.40 -18.04
C GLY A 23 -3.94 3.87 -17.90
N ILE A 24 -3.06 3.39 -17.02
CA ILE A 24 -2.72 1.95 -16.91
C ILE A 24 -3.59 1.14 -15.93
N GLY A 25 -4.60 1.75 -15.31
CA GLY A 25 -5.41 1.06 -14.30
C GLY A 25 -4.69 0.79 -12.97
N PHE A 26 -3.68 1.61 -12.63
CA PHE A 26 -2.86 1.46 -11.43
C PHE A 26 -3.66 1.48 -10.12
N ARG A 27 -4.58 2.44 -9.97
CA ARG A 27 -5.44 2.56 -8.76
C ARG A 27 -6.29 1.31 -8.51
N PRO A 28 -7.06 0.79 -9.51
CA PRO A 28 -7.75 -0.50 -9.36
C PRO A 28 -6.83 -1.68 -9.00
N TYR A 29 -5.62 -1.73 -9.56
CA TYR A 29 -4.64 -2.79 -9.24
C TYR A 29 -4.22 -2.76 -7.77
N VAL A 30 -3.80 -1.59 -7.27
CA VAL A 30 -3.38 -1.43 -5.86
C VAL A 30 -4.55 -1.69 -4.91
N TYR A 31 -5.78 -1.26 -5.23
CA TYR A 31 -6.96 -1.53 -4.41
C TYR A 31 -7.21 -3.03 -4.22
N ARG A 32 -7.15 -3.82 -5.29
CA ARG A 32 -7.32 -5.28 -5.21
C ARG A 32 -6.22 -5.92 -4.37
N LEU A 33 -4.97 -5.50 -4.56
CA LEU A 33 -3.83 -6.03 -3.82
C LEU A 33 -3.92 -5.69 -2.32
N ALA A 34 -4.26 -4.45 -1.97
CA ALA A 34 -4.48 -4.03 -0.59
C ALA A 34 -5.61 -4.82 0.07
N THR A 35 -6.72 -5.05 -0.64
CA THR A 35 -7.85 -5.83 -0.14
C THR A 35 -7.47 -7.30 0.10
N ALA A 36 -6.74 -7.92 -0.84
CA ALA A 36 -6.28 -9.30 -0.71
C ALA A 36 -5.33 -9.52 0.48
N HIS A 37 -4.56 -8.50 0.85
CA HIS A 37 -3.64 -8.52 1.99
C HIS A 37 -4.20 -7.86 3.27
N GLN A 38 -5.49 -7.48 3.29
CA GLN A 38 -6.13 -6.81 4.43
C GLN A 38 -5.40 -5.52 4.88
N LEU A 39 -4.80 -4.80 3.93
CA LEU A 39 -4.10 -3.55 4.17
C LEU A 39 -5.07 -2.37 4.09
N ALA A 40 -5.00 -1.47 5.07
CA ALA A 40 -5.74 -0.22 5.07
C ALA A 40 -4.87 0.94 4.54
N GLY A 41 -5.47 1.86 3.79
CA GLY A 41 -4.76 3.03 3.26
C GLY A 41 -5.49 3.69 2.09
N TRP A 42 -4.75 4.54 1.37
CA TRP A 42 -5.23 5.24 0.18
C TRP A 42 -4.13 5.27 -0.88
N VAL A 43 -4.53 5.54 -2.13
CA VAL A 43 -3.65 5.75 -3.28
C VAL A 43 -4.05 7.06 -3.92
N ALA A 44 -3.11 7.98 -4.12
CA ALA A 44 -3.37 9.24 -4.80
C ALA A 44 -2.49 9.33 -6.04
N ASN A 45 -3.11 9.61 -7.19
CA ASN A 45 -2.35 9.98 -8.37
C ASN A 45 -2.14 11.50 -8.38
N ASP A 46 -0.89 11.91 -8.51
CA ASP A 46 -0.43 13.22 -8.95
C ASP A 46 -0.01 13.09 -10.43
N ARG A 47 0.19 14.20 -11.17
CA ARG A 47 0.36 14.18 -12.64
C ARG A 47 1.34 13.11 -13.13
N ASP A 48 2.52 12.98 -12.52
CA ASP A 48 3.55 12.00 -12.94
C ASP A 48 3.94 11.03 -11.81
N ARG A 49 3.09 10.90 -10.78
CA ARG A 49 3.44 10.21 -9.54
C ARG A 49 2.23 9.56 -8.87
N VAL A 50 2.46 8.44 -8.20
CA VAL A 50 1.46 7.76 -7.35
C VAL A 50 2.03 7.46 -5.97
#